data_AF-A0A497CWA1-F1
#
_entry.id   AF-A0A497CWA1-F1
#
_cell.length_a   1.000
_cell.length_b   1.000
_cell.length_c   1.000
_cell.angle_alpha   90.00
_cell.angle_beta   90.00
_cell.angle_gamma   90.00
#
_symmetry.space_group_name_H-M   'P 1'
#
loop_
_entity.id
_entity.type
_entity.pdbx_description
1 polymer ?
#
loop_
_entity_poly.entity_id
_entity_poly.type
_entity_poly.pdbx_seq_one_letter_code
_entity_poly.pdbx_strand_id
1 'polypeptide(L)'
;MNAYVFPGQGAQYVGMGRDLYEKSPKAKDMFKKANSILKFRITDVMFDGTEEDLKQTNITQPAIFLHSVILARMLGEDFKPDMVAGHSLGEFSALVANKTLSFEDGLKLVSKRALAMQRACELEPSTMAAIIGLEDEVVEKICAGIKNIVVPANYNCPGQLVISGSVSGVEEAVEELNAAGAKRAMILKVGGAFHSPLMEPAALELAEAIYATKFNAGLCPIYQNVTGQSVADPEIIKKNLVAQLTSPVRWTRTMQNMLADGAKKIVEVG
;
A
#
# COMPACT_ATOMS: atom_id res chain seq x y z
N MET A 1 -21.48 6.93 -8.67
CA MET A 1 -20.71 5.70 -8.71
C MET A 1 -20.22 5.37 -7.31
N ASN A 2 -20.15 4.08 -6.96
CA ASN A 2 -19.65 3.55 -5.70
C ASN A 2 -18.16 3.26 -5.82
N ALA A 3 -17.37 3.93 -5.01
CA ALA A 3 -15.94 3.73 -4.90
C ALA A 3 -15.62 2.92 -3.64
N TYR A 4 -14.75 1.91 -3.79
CA TYR A 4 -14.22 1.17 -2.65
C TYR A 4 -12.71 1.38 -2.57
N VAL A 5 -12.26 1.84 -1.41
CA VAL A 5 -10.84 2.11 -1.15
C VAL A 5 -10.29 1.15 -0.12
N PHE A 6 -9.04 0.75 -0.28
CA PHE A 6 -8.40 -0.27 0.55
C PHE A 6 -7.18 0.33 1.27
N PRO A 7 -7.07 0.16 2.60
CA PRO A 7 -5.97 0.74 3.37
C PRO A 7 -4.63 0.07 3.08
N GLY A 8 -3.56 0.80 3.37
CA GLY A 8 -2.18 0.35 3.30
C GLY A 8 -1.61 -0.01 4.67
N GLN A 9 -0.28 -0.13 4.71
CA GLN A 9 0.46 -0.34 5.96
C GLN A 9 0.25 0.82 6.94
N GLY A 10 0.04 0.50 8.22
CA GLY A 10 -0.33 1.44 9.28
C GLY A 10 -1.74 1.22 9.83
N ALA A 11 -2.61 0.51 9.10
CA ALA A 11 -3.99 0.20 9.50
C ALA A 11 -4.12 -1.09 10.33
N GLN A 12 -3.04 -1.86 10.51
CA GLN A 12 -3.07 -3.12 11.26
C GLN A 12 -3.31 -2.90 12.77
N TYR A 13 -4.03 -3.82 13.39
CA TYR A 13 -4.25 -3.85 14.84
C TYR A 13 -4.41 -5.29 15.34
N VAL A 14 -4.04 -5.56 16.59
CA VAL A 14 -4.20 -6.88 17.21
C VAL A 14 -5.68 -7.22 17.31
N GLY A 15 -6.06 -8.43 16.87
CA GLY A 15 -7.44 -8.90 16.81
C GLY A 15 -8.13 -8.65 15.47
N MET A 16 -7.48 -8.01 14.50
CA MET A 16 -8.04 -7.77 13.16
C MET A 16 -8.50 -9.07 12.50
N GLY A 17 -9.72 -9.09 11.96
CA GLY A 17 -10.31 -10.24 11.27
C GLY A 17 -10.72 -11.43 12.16
N ARG A 18 -10.53 -11.37 13.49
CA ARG A 18 -10.97 -12.44 14.41
C ARG A 18 -12.48 -12.64 14.35
N ASP A 19 -13.23 -11.56 14.36
CA ASP A 19 -14.69 -11.58 14.27
C ASP A 19 -15.17 -12.17 12.94
N LEU A 20 -14.51 -11.85 11.81
CA LEU A 20 -14.76 -12.47 10.51
C LEU A 20 -14.51 -13.98 10.58
N TYR A 21 -13.37 -14.39 11.15
CA TYR A 21 -12.96 -15.78 11.29
C TYR A 21 -13.95 -16.60 12.15
N GLU A 22 -14.46 -16.01 13.23
CA GLU A 22 -15.37 -16.69 14.17
C GLU A 22 -16.82 -16.74 13.65
N LYS A 23 -17.30 -15.67 13.01
CA LYS A 23 -18.72 -15.53 12.62
C LYS A 23 -19.03 -16.07 11.23
N SER A 24 -18.04 -16.26 10.35
CA SER A 24 -18.26 -16.69 8.98
C SER A 24 -17.44 -17.93 8.61
N PRO A 25 -18.08 -19.08 8.33
CA PRO A 25 -17.38 -20.26 7.81
C PRO A 25 -16.57 -19.99 6.53
N LYS A 26 -17.09 -19.12 5.65
CA LYS A 26 -16.39 -18.72 4.41
C LYS A 26 -15.11 -17.94 4.70
N ALA A 27 -15.15 -16.99 5.64
CA ALA A 27 -13.96 -16.25 6.05
C ALA A 27 -12.94 -17.18 6.72
N LYS A 28 -13.40 -18.08 7.60
CA LYS A 28 -12.57 -19.10 8.24
C LYS A 28 -11.79 -19.96 7.23
N ASP A 29 -12.45 -20.40 6.16
CA ASP A 29 -11.81 -21.19 5.11
C ASP A 29 -10.79 -20.38 4.30
N MET A 30 -11.06 -19.09 4.04
CA MET A 30 -10.09 -18.20 3.40
C MET A 30 -8.84 -17.98 4.26
N PHE A 31 -8.99 -17.78 5.57
CA PHE A 31 -7.86 -17.69 6.50
C PHE A 31 -7.05 -19.00 6.56
N LYS A 32 -7.71 -20.17 6.61
CA LYS A 32 -7.01 -21.47 6.56
C LYS A 32 -6.23 -21.65 5.25
N LYS A 33 -6.82 -21.23 4.13
CA LYS A 33 -6.18 -21.24 2.83
C LYS A 33 -4.97 -20.30 2.80
N ALA A 34 -5.09 -19.11 3.40
CA ALA A 34 -3.99 -18.18 3.56
C ALA A 34 -2.83 -18.79 4.34
N ASN A 35 -3.11 -19.46 5.47
CA ASN A 35 -2.09 -20.16 6.26
C ASN A 35 -1.34 -21.21 5.41
N SER A 36 -2.07 -21.94 4.55
CA SER A 36 -1.49 -22.95 3.66
C SER A 36 -0.63 -22.37 2.53
N ILE A 37 -0.97 -21.17 2.04
CA ILE A 37 -0.20 -20.43 1.03
C ILE A 37 1.07 -19.84 1.65
N LEU A 38 0.93 -19.19 2.81
CA LEU A 38 2.02 -18.53 3.52
C LEU A 38 2.98 -19.51 4.21
N LYS A 39 2.58 -20.76 4.43
CA LYS A 39 3.34 -21.79 5.15
C LYS A 39 3.56 -21.52 6.63
N PHE A 40 2.80 -20.58 7.20
CA PHE A 40 2.71 -20.34 8.63
C PHE A 40 1.30 -19.88 8.98
N ARG A 41 0.96 -19.89 10.27
CA ARG A 41 -0.35 -19.48 10.77
C ARG A 41 -0.38 -17.98 11.01
N ILE A 42 -0.68 -17.21 9.98
CA ILE A 42 -0.77 -15.74 10.12
C ILE A 42 -1.88 -15.31 11.08
N THR A 43 -2.93 -16.12 11.21
CA THR A 43 -4.02 -15.89 12.16
C THR A 43 -3.54 -15.81 13.61
N ASP A 44 -2.49 -16.55 13.99
CA ASP A 44 -2.00 -16.54 15.36
C ASP A 44 -1.40 -15.16 15.70
N VAL A 45 -0.72 -14.54 14.73
CA VAL A 45 -0.16 -13.19 14.88
C VAL A 45 -1.25 -12.12 14.75
N MET A 46 -2.16 -12.26 13.77
CA MET A 46 -3.27 -11.32 13.58
C MET A 46 -4.18 -11.22 14.80
N PHE A 47 -4.45 -12.36 15.47
CA PHE A 47 -5.43 -12.40 16.55
C PHE A 47 -4.79 -12.20 17.91
N ASP A 48 -3.67 -12.86 18.18
CA ASP A 48 -3.09 -12.99 19.52
C ASP A 48 -1.63 -12.50 19.61
N GLY A 49 -1.06 -12.01 18.49
CA GLY A 49 0.29 -11.46 18.47
C GLY A 49 0.41 -10.11 19.16
N THR A 50 1.63 -9.60 19.25
CA THR A 50 1.89 -8.25 19.77
C THR A 50 1.82 -7.20 18.65
N GLU A 51 1.72 -5.92 19.05
CA GLU A 51 1.84 -4.82 18.07
C GLU A 51 3.18 -4.85 17.32
N GLU A 52 4.27 -5.27 17.97
CA GLU A 52 5.58 -5.37 17.35
C GLU A 52 5.65 -6.52 16.34
N ASP A 53 5.02 -7.66 16.63
CA ASP A 53 4.91 -8.76 15.65
C ASP A 53 4.16 -8.30 14.39
N LEU A 54 3.08 -7.53 14.57
CA LEU A 54 2.29 -6.98 13.48
C LEU A 54 2.97 -5.83 12.73
N LYS A 55 4.05 -5.23 13.26
CA LYS A 55 4.84 -4.19 12.57
C LYS A 55 5.91 -4.76 11.65
N GLN A 56 6.22 -6.05 11.74
CA GLN A 56 7.15 -6.69 10.82
C GLN A 56 6.54 -6.73 9.41
N THR A 57 7.20 -6.12 8.42
CA THR A 57 6.65 -5.92 7.07
C THR A 57 6.12 -7.20 6.42
N ASN A 58 6.83 -8.32 6.60
CA ASN A 58 6.45 -9.67 6.13
C ASN A 58 5.16 -10.20 6.75
N ILE A 59 4.73 -9.67 7.90
CA ILE A 59 3.45 -9.97 8.56
C ILE A 59 2.42 -8.88 8.24
N THR A 60 2.79 -7.60 8.37
CA THR A 60 1.88 -6.46 8.23
C THR A 60 1.16 -6.49 6.88
N GLN A 61 1.90 -6.71 5.80
CA GLN A 61 1.34 -6.65 4.47
C GLN A 61 0.34 -7.78 4.19
N PRO A 62 0.68 -9.07 4.41
CA PRO A 62 -0.32 -10.13 4.28
C PRO A 62 -1.51 -9.97 5.24
N ALA A 63 -1.30 -9.50 6.48
CA ALA A 63 -2.38 -9.32 7.45
C ALA A 63 -3.43 -8.32 6.96
N ILE A 64 -3.02 -7.11 6.55
CA ILE A 64 -3.93 -6.06 6.05
C ILE A 64 -4.62 -6.51 4.76
N PHE A 65 -3.88 -7.15 3.85
CA PHE A 65 -4.44 -7.72 2.63
C PHE A 65 -5.55 -8.73 2.94
N LEU A 66 -5.30 -9.68 3.87
CA LEU A 66 -6.28 -10.70 4.23
C LEU A 66 -7.53 -10.09 4.85
N HIS A 67 -7.36 -9.15 5.78
CA HIS A 67 -8.49 -8.47 6.41
C HIS A 67 -9.35 -7.75 5.37
N SER A 68 -8.71 -6.91 4.54
CA SER A 68 -9.36 -6.14 3.48
C SER A 68 -10.13 -7.02 2.49
N VAL A 69 -9.48 -8.05 1.94
CA VAL A 69 -10.06 -8.90 0.90
C VAL A 69 -11.17 -9.79 1.45
N ILE A 70 -10.99 -10.34 2.66
CA ILE A 70 -12.02 -11.18 3.28
C ILE A 70 -13.23 -10.32 3.65
N LEU A 71 -13.02 -9.12 4.17
CA LEU A 71 -14.11 -8.18 4.46
C LEU A 71 -14.89 -7.82 3.18
N ALA A 72 -14.18 -7.46 2.10
CA ALA A 72 -14.81 -7.23 0.80
C ALA A 72 -15.59 -8.46 0.29
N ARG A 73 -15.08 -9.66 0.54
CA ARG A 73 -15.77 -10.91 0.18
C ARG A 73 -17.03 -11.14 1.01
N MET A 74 -17.04 -10.74 2.28
CA MET A 74 -18.19 -10.88 3.19
C MET A 74 -19.32 -9.91 2.87
N LEU A 75 -19.03 -8.77 2.23
CA LEU A 75 -20.07 -7.87 1.70
C LEU A 75 -20.94 -8.54 0.62
N GLY A 76 -20.46 -9.63 -0.01
CA GLY A 76 -21.28 -10.44 -0.91
C GLY A 76 -21.87 -9.64 -2.07
N GLU A 77 -23.20 -9.66 -2.19
CA GLU A 77 -23.92 -8.92 -3.24
C GLU A 77 -23.91 -7.41 -3.03
N ASP A 78 -23.65 -6.92 -1.82
CA ASP A 78 -23.57 -5.48 -1.53
C ASP A 78 -22.25 -4.86 -2.03
N PHE A 79 -21.26 -5.68 -2.38
CA PHE A 79 -20.02 -5.24 -3.01
C PHE A 79 -20.23 -5.03 -4.52
N LYS A 80 -20.64 -3.80 -4.89
CA LYS A 80 -20.90 -3.38 -6.27
C LYS A 80 -19.99 -2.20 -6.64
N PRO A 81 -18.68 -2.43 -6.86
CA PRO A 81 -17.73 -1.36 -7.15
C PRO A 81 -17.89 -0.86 -8.58
N ASP A 82 -18.01 0.46 -8.74
CA ASP A 82 -17.82 1.15 -10.02
C ASP A 82 -16.37 1.64 -10.18
N MET A 83 -15.64 1.77 -9.05
CA MET A 83 -14.27 2.22 -8.97
C MET A 83 -13.59 1.56 -7.78
N VAL A 84 -12.32 1.17 -7.93
CA VAL A 84 -11.50 0.74 -6.80
C VAL A 84 -10.17 1.48 -6.75
N ALA A 85 -9.64 1.69 -5.56
CA ALA A 85 -8.28 2.16 -5.34
C ALA A 85 -7.75 1.57 -4.04
N GLY A 86 -6.44 1.54 -3.85
CA GLY A 86 -5.92 1.23 -2.53
C GLY A 86 -4.59 1.91 -2.30
N HIS A 87 -4.27 2.18 -1.04
CA HIS A 87 -3.06 2.92 -0.67
C HIS A 87 -1.89 1.96 -0.55
N SER A 88 -0.89 2.10 -1.44
CA SER A 88 0.29 1.25 -1.52
C SER A 88 -0.08 -0.24 -1.59
N LEU A 89 0.11 -0.98 -0.49
CA LEU A 89 -0.35 -2.36 -0.31
C LEU A 89 -1.82 -2.56 -0.67
N GLY A 90 -2.69 -1.61 -0.33
CA GLY A 90 -4.12 -1.69 -0.59
C GLY A 90 -4.45 -1.84 -2.07
N GLU A 91 -3.56 -1.44 -2.99
CA GLU A 91 -3.74 -1.63 -4.43
C GLU A 91 -3.88 -3.12 -4.78
N PHE A 92 -3.16 -4.01 -4.09
CA PHE A 92 -3.30 -5.47 -4.24
C PHE A 92 -4.65 -5.97 -3.73
N SER A 93 -5.12 -5.46 -2.59
CA SER A 93 -6.45 -5.77 -2.06
C SER A 93 -7.54 -5.34 -3.04
N ALA A 94 -7.41 -4.15 -3.62
CA ALA A 94 -8.32 -3.62 -4.64
C ALA A 94 -8.36 -4.50 -5.91
N LEU A 95 -7.20 -4.92 -6.40
CA LEU A 95 -7.08 -5.82 -7.56
C LEU A 95 -7.70 -7.20 -7.32
N VAL A 96 -7.68 -7.70 -6.09
CA VAL A 96 -8.34 -8.97 -5.77
C VAL A 96 -9.85 -8.76 -5.59
N ALA A 97 -10.24 -7.68 -4.90
CA ALA A 97 -11.65 -7.36 -4.68
C ALA A 97 -12.40 -7.12 -5.99
N ASN A 98 -11.79 -6.43 -6.96
CA ASN A 98 -12.37 -6.21 -8.29
C ASN A 98 -12.18 -7.39 -9.26
N LYS A 99 -11.62 -8.53 -8.81
CA LYS A 99 -11.39 -9.76 -9.59
C LYS A 99 -10.32 -9.66 -10.69
N THR A 100 -9.54 -8.59 -10.77
CA THR A 100 -8.36 -8.56 -11.67
C THR A 100 -7.36 -9.64 -11.27
N LEU A 101 -7.16 -9.87 -9.97
CA LEU A 101 -6.34 -10.93 -9.41
C LEU A 101 -7.20 -11.98 -8.68
N SER A 102 -6.72 -13.23 -8.66
CA SER A 102 -7.25 -14.25 -7.76
C SER A 102 -6.78 -13.97 -6.32
N PHE A 103 -7.50 -14.50 -5.33
CA PHE A 103 -7.10 -14.38 -3.92
C PHE A 103 -5.71 -14.99 -3.68
N GLU A 104 -5.47 -16.16 -4.26
CA GLU A 104 -4.22 -16.89 -4.11
C GLU A 104 -3.04 -16.17 -4.73
N ASP A 105 -3.22 -15.64 -5.94
CA ASP A 105 -2.15 -14.92 -6.62
C ASP A 105 -1.89 -13.57 -5.96
N GLY A 106 -2.94 -12.86 -5.55
CA GLY A 106 -2.81 -11.63 -4.75
C GLY A 106 -2.02 -11.87 -3.46
N LEU A 107 -2.34 -12.92 -2.69
CA LEU A 107 -1.62 -13.23 -1.46
C LEU A 107 -0.16 -13.62 -1.71
N LYS A 108 0.12 -14.40 -2.76
CA LYS A 108 1.50 -14.74 -3.15
C LYS A 108 2.30 -13.51 -3.54
N LEU A 109 1.71 -12.60 -4.32
CA LEU A 109 2.35 -11.34 -4.71
C LEU A 109 2.61 -10.45 -3.51
N VAL A 110 1.64 -10.29 -2.61
CA VAL A 110 1.81 -9.51 -1.37
C VAL A 110 2.91 -10.09 -0.48
N SER A 111 2.95 -11.42 -0.31
CA SER A 111 4.00 -12.08 0.45
C SER A 111 5.39 -11.86 -0.17
N LYS A 112 5.51 -12.01 -1.50
CA LYS A 112 6.76 -11.73 -2.23
C LYS A 112 7.17 -10.26 -2.11
N ARG A 113 6.24 -9.32 -2.31
CA ARG A 113 6.45 -7.88 -2.15
C ARG A 113 7.00 -7.56 -0.76
N ALA A 114 6.38 -8.08 0.28
CA ALA A 114 6.78 -7.81 1.66
C ALA A 114 8.21 -8.32 1.95
N LEU A 115 8.55 -9.52 1.47
CA LEU A 115 9.89 -10.09 1.63
C LEU A 115 10.95 -9.33 0.80
N ALA A 116 10.61 -8.92 -0.42
CA ALA A 116 11.51 -8.16 -1.29
C ALA A 116 11.81 -6.77 -0.70
N MET A 117 10.77 -6.07 -0.22
CA MET A 117 10.92 -4.78 0.47
C MET A 117 11.76 -4.92 1.74
N GLN A 118 11.51 -5.95 2.55
CA GLN A 118 12.28 -6.24 3.76
C GLN A 118 13.78 -6.42 3.43
N ARG A 119 14.12 -7.22 2.41
CA ARG A 119 15.51 -7.39 1.96
C ARG A 119 16.14 -6.10 1.45
N ALA A 120 15.41 -5.27 0.70
CA ALA A 120 15.91 -3.97 0.26
C ALA A 120 16.27 -3.05 1.43
N CYS A 121 15.46 -3.07 2.50
CA CYS A 121 15.74 -2.33 3.73
C CYS A 121 16.98 -2.86 4.47
N GLU A 122 17.21 -4.17 4.44
CA GLU A 122 18.38 -4.81 5.06
C GLU A 122 19.68 -4.54 4.28
N LEU A 123 19.59 -4.31 2.97
CA LEU A 123 20.73 -3.98 2.11
C LEU A 123 21.24 -2.55 2.34
N GLU A 124 20.33 -1.59 2.49
CA GLU A 124 20.66 -0.17 2.63
C GLU A 124 19.81 0.48 3.74
N PRO A 125 20.44 0.85 4.88
CA PRO A 125 19.76 1.58 5.95
C PRO A 125 19.11 2.87 5.41
N SER A 126 17.79 2.96 5.59
CA SER A 126 16.98 4.01 4.99
C SER A 126 15.75 4.30 5.86
N THR A 127 15.06 5.41 5.62
CA THR A 127 13.94 5.83 6.48
C THR A 127 12.90 6.67 5.73
N MET A 128 11.86 7.08 6.45
CA MET A 128 10.79 7.96 5.97
C MET A 128 10.48 9.04 7.00
N ALA A 129 9.92 10.16 6.56
CA ALA A 129 9.40 11.21 7.44
C ALA A 129 8.03 11.71 6.98
N ALA A 130 7.12 11.96 7.92
CA ALA A 130 5.85 12.62 7.66
C ALA A 130 6.01 14.13 7.75
N ILE A 131 5.47 14.84 6.76
CA ILE A 131 5.53 16.29 6.61
C ILE A 131 4.10 16.84 6.66
N ILE A 132 3.87 17.80 7.56
CA ILE A 132 2.56 18.40 7.82
C ILE A 132 2.66 19.91 7.64
N GLY A 133 1.71 20.48 6.90
CA GLY A 133 1.52 21.93 6.75
C GLY A 133 2.42 22.59 5.71
N LEU A 134 2.87 21.86 4.69
CA LEU A 134 3.55 22.43 3.52
C LEU A 134 2.88 21.96 2.23
N GLU A 135 2.91 22.84 1.22
CA GLU A 135 2.48 22.52 -0.14
C GLU A 135 3.45 21.56 -0.83
N ASP A 136 2.92 20.75 -1.74
CA ASP A 136 3.65 19.70 -2.45
C ASP A 136 4.91 20.24 -3.13
N GLU A 137 4.83 21.39 -3.81
CA GLU A 137 5.94 21.99 -4.56
C GLU A 137 7.09 22.45 -3.66
N VAL A 138 6.79 22.85 -2.42
CA VAL A 138 7.82 23.25 -1.45
C VAL A 138 8.61 22.03 -1.01
N VAL A 139 7.92 20.93 -0.70
CA VAL A 139 8.54 19.67 -0.30
C VAL A 139 9.39 19.11 -1.44
N GLU A 140 8.84 19.07 -2.65
CA GLU A 140 9.54 18.62 -3.86
C GLU A 140 10.84 19.41 -4.11
N LYS A 141 10.77 20.73 -4.02
CA LYS A 141 11.93 21.61 -4.23
C LYS A 141 13.04 21.37 -3.22
N ILE A 142 12.69 21.20 -1.94
CA ILE A 142 13.66 20.93 -0.87
C ILE A 142 14.30 19.55 -1.08
N CYS A 143 13.51 18.50 -1.30
CA CYS A 143 14.04 17.17 -1.59
C CYS A 143 14.99 17.16 -2.80
N ALA A 144 14.66 17.90 -3.87
CA ALA A 144 15.50 18.01 -5.06
C ALA A 144 16.81 18.79 -4.84
N GLY A 145 16.88 19.64 -3.80
CA GLY A 145 18.08 20.39 -3.42
C GLY A 145 19.09 19.57 -2.63
N ILE A 146 18.65 18.46 -2.04
CA ILE A 146 19.46 17.61 -1.18
C ILE A 146 20.26 16.61 -2.01
N LYS A 147 21.56 16.48 -1.70
CA LYS A 147 22.49 15.61 -2.44
C LYS A 147 22.21 14.12 -2.20
N ASN A 148 21.85 13.77 -0.98
CA ASN A 148 21.51 12.41 -0.59
C ASN A 148 20.14 12.02 -1.18
N ILE A 149 19.88 10.72 -1.33
CA ILE A 149 18.59 10.26 -1.86
C ILE A 149 17.49 10.62 -0.87
N VAL A 150 16.57 11.50 -1.27
CA VAL A 150 15.32 11.79 -0.57
C VAL A 150 14.28 12.28 -1.58
N VAL A 151 13.09 11.69 -1.54
CA VAL A 151 11.99 12.01 -2.47
C VAL A 151 10.65 12.04 -1.75
N PRO A 152 9.65 12.78 -2.25
CA PRO A 152 8.26 12.58 -1.86
C PRO A 152 7.81 11.15 -2.20
N ALA A 153 7.37 10.43 -1.17
CA ALA A 153 6.95 9.04 -1.21
C ALA A 153 5.42 8.90 -1.26
N ASN A 154 4.71 9.80 -0.58
CA ASN A 154 3.25 9.78 -0.52
C ASN A 154 2.70 11.21 -0.52
N TYR A 155 1.70 11.44 -1.37
CA TYR A 155 0.85 12.64 -1.38
C TYR A 155 -0.52 12.23 -0.85
N ASN A 156 -0.74 12.38 0.46
CA ASN A 156 -1.91 11.78 1.12
C ASN A 156 -3.14 12.70 1.08
N CYS A 157 -2.95 13.97 1.40
CA CYS A 157 -3.94 15.03 1.24
C CYS A 157 -3.21 16.38 1.21
N PRO A 158 -3.89 17.49 0.85
CA PRO A 158 -3.26 18.82 0.87
C PRO A 158 -2.62 19.12 2.22
N GLY A 159 -1.32 19.43 2.20
CA GLY A 159 -0.56 19.70 3.42
C GLY A 159 -0.12 18.46 4.21
N GLN A 160 -0.31 17.23 3.72
CA GLN A 160 0.17 16.00 4.37
C GLN A 160 0.88 15.08 3.38
N LEU A 161 2.20 15.03 3.53
CA LEU A 161 3.10 14.25 2.69
C LEU A 161 3.92 13.27 3.53
N VAL A 162 4.54 12.32 2.85
CA VAL A 162 5.63 11.52 3.39
C VAL A 162 6.80 11.62 2.41
N ILE A 163 8.01 11.81 2.92
CA ILE A 163 9.26 11.70 2.18
C ILE A 163 9.98 10.41 2.58
N SER A 164 10.80 9.87 1.69
CA SER A 164 11.61 8.68 1.96
C SER A 164 12.94 8.72 1.23
N GLY A 165 13.95 8.08 1.80
CA GLY A 165 15.31 8.13 1.28
C GLY A 165 16.37 7.56 2.22
N SER A 166 17.63 7.88 1.98
CA SER A 166 18.71 7.54 2.91
C SER A 166 18.44 8.23 4.26
N VAL A 167 18.97 7.65 5.34
CA VAL A 167 18.80 8.23 6.69
C VAL A 167 19.26 9.68 6.72
N SER A 168 20.47 9.94 6.20
CA SER A 168 21.03 11.30 6.13
C SER A 168 20.20 12.26 5.26
N GLY A 169 19.69 11.81 4.11
CA GLY A 169 18.91 12.66 3.22
C GLY A 169 17.55 13.03 3.80
N VAL A 170 16.92 12.11 4.52
CA VAL A 170 15.64 12.38 5.20
C VAL A 170 15.85 13.27 6.42
N GLU A 171 16.92 13.09 7.19
CA GLU A 171 17.25 13.96 8.33
C GLU A 171 17.51 15.40 7.88
N GLU A 172 18.34 15.58 6.85
CA GLU A 172 18.61 16.88 6.21
C GLU A 172 17.31 17.53 5.70
N ALA A 173 16.46 16.76 5.01
CA ALA A 173 15.16 17.26 4.54
C ALA A 173 14.24 17.69 5.69
N VAL A 174 14.21 16.95 6.79
CA VAL A 174 13.37 17.30 7.96
C VAL A 174 13.81 18.65 8.54
N GLU A 175 15.12 18.90 8.65
CA GLU A 175 15.65 20.18 9.13
C GLU A 175 15.26 21.33 8.19
N GLU A 176 15.49 21.18 6.88
CA GLU A 176 15.16 22.20 5.89
C GLU A 176 13.65 22.47 5.79
N LEU A 177 12.81 21.43 5.87
CA LEU A 177 11.35 21.56 5.83
C LEU A 177 10.81 22.27 7.07
N ASN A 178 11.37 22.00 8.26
CA ASN A 178 11.02 22.75 9.47
C ASN A 178 11.43 24.23 9.33
N ALA A 179 12.62 24.52 8.78
CA ALA A 179 13.05 25.89 8.52
C ALA A 179 12.17 26.60 7.47
N ALA A 180 11.64 25.86 6.50
CA ALA A 180 10.71 26.34 5.48
C ALA A 180 9.27 26.54 5.98
N GLY A 181 9.00 26.28 7.27
CA GLY A 181 7.70 26.56 7.89
C GLY A 181 6.76 25.36 7.97
N ALA A 182 7.25 24.13 7.85
CA ALA A 182 6.43 22.97 8.17
C ALA A 182 5.85 23.08 9.58
N LYS A 183 4.55 22.82 9.71
CA LYS A 183 3.92 22.67 11.02
C LYS A 183 4.56 21.53 11.80
N ARG A 184 4.94 20.46 11.10
CA ARG A 184 5.70 19.34 11.65
C ARG A 184 6.39 18.55 10.55
N ALA A 185 7.68 18.26 10.71
CA ALA A 185 8.38 17.21 9.98
C ALA A 185 8.92 16.18 10.99
N MET A 186 8.55 14.90 10.85
CA MET A 186 8.91 13.86 11.83
C MET A 186 9.33 12.55 11.17
N ILE A 187 10.45 11.98 11.63
CA ILE A 187 10.90 10.64 11.24
C ILE A 187 9.85 9.61 11.68
N LEU A 188 9.51 8.70 10.77
CA LEU A 188 8.58 7.61 11.01
C LEU A 188 9.33 6.38 11.55
N LYS A 189 8.67 5.62 12.43
CA LYS A 189 9.19 4.34 12.94
C LYS A 189 8.91 3.23 11.92
N VAL A 190 9.62 3.26 10.80
CA VAL A 190 9.48 2.30 9.69
C VAL A 190 10.85 1.74 9.32
N GLY A 191 10.84 0.53 8.74
CA GLY A 191 12.06 -0.22 8.46
C GLY A 191 12.85 0.23 7.23
N GLY A 192 12.32 1.11 6.37
CA GLY A 192 13.05 1.59 5.21
C GLY A 192 12.31 2.61 4.35
N ALA A 193 12.98 3.03 3.27
CA ALA A 193 12.53 4.11 2.38
C ALA A 193 11.58 3.63 1.27
N PHE A 194 10.36 3.27 1.63
CA PHE A 194 9.35 2.85 0.66
C PHE A 194 9.02 3.95 -0.35
N HIS A 195 8.66 3.57 -1.59
CA HIS A 195 8.32 4.51 -2.66
C HIS A 195 9.46 5.47 -3.05
N SER A 196 10.70 4.96 -3.01
CA SER A 196 11.91 5.69 -3.40
C SER A 196 12.81 4.85 -4.31
N PRO A 197 13.85 5.45 -4.94
CA PRO A 197 14.84 4.70 -5.70
C PRO A 197 15.54 3.56 -4.92
N LEU A 198 15.60 3.64 -3.58
CA LEU A 198 16.20 2.60 -2.74
C LEU A 198 15.41 1.28 -2.74
N MET A 199 14.18 1.28 -3.26
CA MET A 199 13.35 0.08 -3.43
C MET A 199 13.53 -0.60 -4.79
N GLU A 200 14.41 -0.11 -5.66
CA GLU A 200 14.66 -0.72 -6.98
C GLU A 200 14.96 -2.23 -6.92
N PRO A 201 15.80 -2.75 -5.97
CA PRO A 201 16.01 -4.19 -5.85
C PRO A 201 14.71 -4.96 -5.57
N ALA A 202 13.82 -4.41 -4.76
CA ALA A 202 12.53 -5.02 -4.46
C ALA A 202 11.57 -4.95 -5.65
N ALA A 203 11.61 -3.87 -6.44
CA ALA A 203 10.81 -3.71 -7.64
C ALA A 203 11.17 -4.76 -8.71
N LEU A 204 12.47 -5.01 -8.92
CA LEU A 204 12.95 -6.01 -9.87
C LEU A 204 12.48 -7.43 -9.50
N GLU A 205 12.63 -7.82 -8.24
CA GLU A 205 12.18 -9.14 -7.78
C GLU A 205 10.66 -9.30 -7.89
N LEU A 206 9.91 -8.26 -7.52
CA LEU A 206 8.45 -8.29 -7.61
C LEU A 206 7.97 -8.31 -9.08
N ALA A 207 8.70 -7.68 -9.99
CA ALA A 207 8.35 -7.63 -11.41
C ALA A 207 8.26 -9.02 -12.03
N GLU A 208 9.23 -9.90 -11.75
CA GLU A 208 9.21 -11.29 -12.23
C GLU A 208 7.92 -12.01 -11.82
N ALA A 209 7.52 -11.83 -10.55
CA ALA A 209 6.31 -12.43 -10.03
C ALA A 209 5.03 -11.82 -10.64
N ILE A 210 4.97 -10.50 -10.81
CA ILE A 210 3.84 -9.80 -11.42
C ILE A 210 3.63 -10.28 -12.86
N TYR A 211 4.69 -10.35 -13.66
CA TYR A 211 4.58 -10.78 -15.07
C TYR A 211 4.27 -12.26 -15.22
N ALA A 212 4.68 -13.10 -14.27
CA ALA A 212 4.31 -14.52 -14.23
C ALA A 212 2.87 -14.77 -13.74
N THR A 213 2.22 -13.78 -13.11
CA THR A 213 0.85 -13.89 -12.63
C THR A 213 -0.16 -13.52 -13.71
N LYS A 214 -1.29 -14.25 -13.75
CA LYS A 214 -2.42 -13.92 -14.62
C LYS A 214 -3.24 -12.78 -14.04
N PHE A 215 -3.39 -11.71 -14.81
CA PHE A 215 -4.31 -10.60 -14.52
C PHE A 215 -5.51 -10.71 -15.47
N ASN A 216 -6.72 -10.60 -14.94
CA ASN A 216 -7.97 -10.64 -15.69
C ASN A 216 -8.54 -9.22 -15.86
N ALA A 217 -9.50 -9.08 -16.78
CA ALA A 217 -10.34 -7.90 -16.78
C ALA A 217 -11.12 -7.81 -15.44
N GLY A 218 -10.97 -6.70 -14.72
CA GLY A 218 -11.66 -6.46 -13.46
C GLY A 218 -13.13 -6.09 -13.66
N LEU A 219 -13.90 -6.09 -12.57
CA LEU A 219 -15.29 -5.63 -12.54
C LEU A 219 -15.44 -4.14 -12.89
N CYS A 220 -14.41 -3.35 -12.58
CA CYS A 220 -14.33 -1.93 -12.81
C CYS A 220 -12.85 -1.49 -12.87
N PRO A 221 -12.56 -0.27 -13.37
CA PRO A 221 -11.21 0.28 -13.37
C PRO A 221 -10.63 0.43 -11.96
N ILE A 222 -9.30 0.31 -11.87
CA ILE A 222 -8.53 0.62 -10.66
C ILE A 222 -7.81 1.96 -10.83
N TYR A 223 -7.80 2.80 -9.80
CA TYR A 223 -6.98 4.01 -9.77
C TYR A 223 -5.61 3.66 -9.16
N GLN A 224 -4.57 3.67 -10.01
CA GLN A 224 -3.25 3.19 -9.61
C GLN A 224 -2.39 4.29 -9.01
N ASN A 225 -1.61 3.94 -7.99
CA ASN A 225 -0.90 4.89 -7.15
C ASN A 225 0.10 5.77 -7.90
N VAL A 226 0.79 5.19 -8.88
CA VAL A 226 1.85 5.84 -9.66
C VAL A 226 1.34 7.06 -10.43
N THR A 227 0.15 6.95 -11.02
CA THR A 227 -0.42 7.97 -11.92
C THR A 227 -1.60 8.71 -11.29
N GLY A 228 -2.28 8.09 -10.32
CA GLY A 228 -3.57 8.52 -9.79
C GLY A 228 -4.72 8.40 -10.80
N GLN A 229 -4.51 7.76 -11.97
CA GLN A 229 -5.49 7.63 -13.05
C GLN A 229 -6.18 6.27 -13.02
N SER A 230 -7.41 6.21 -13.53
CA SER A 230 -8.13 4.96 -13.74
C SER A 230 -7.48 4.12 -14.84
N VAL A 231 -7.29 2.83 -14.59
CA VAL A 231 -6.73 1.86 -15.53
C VAL A 231 -7.60 0.60 -15.53
N ALA A 232 -7.91 0.11 -16.73
CA ALA A 232 -8.63 -1.16 -16.93
C ALA A 232 -7.80 -2.21 -17.65
N ASP A 233 -6.78 -1.80 -18.41
CA ASP A 233 -5.90 -2.70 -19.17
C ASP A 233 -4.94 -3.45 -18.22
N PRO A 234 -5.03 -4.80 -18.14
CA PRO A 234 -4.15 -5.62 -17.31
C PRO A 234 -2.65 -5.38 -17.53
N GLU A 235 -2.22 -5.08 -18.75
CA GLU A 235 -0.78 -4.89 -19.04
C GLU A 235 -0.28 -3.54 -18.53
N ILE A 236 -1.10 -2.50 -18.61
CA ILE A 236 -0.81 -1.20 -17.97
C ILE A 236 -0.82 -1.36 -16.44
N ILE A 237 -1.77 -2.14 -15.91
CA ILE A 237 -1.85 -2.44 -14.46
C ILE A 237 -0.54 -3.05 -13.97
N LYS A 238 -0.06 -4.11 -14.63
CA LYS A 238 1.21 -4.77 -14.28
C LYS A 238 2.39 -3.80 -14.30
N LYS A 239 2.53 -3.02 -15.38
CA LYS A 239 3.62 -2.04 -15.52
C LYS A 239 3.63 -1.03 -14.36
N ASN A 240 2.47 -0.47 -14.03
CA ASN A 240 2.35 0.49 -12.94
C ASN A 240 2.57 -0.16 -11.57
N LEU A 241 2.16 -1.41 -11.38
CA LEU A 241 2.35 -2.13 -10.12
C LEU A 241 3.83 -2.44 -9.84
N VAL A 242 4.63 -2.67 -10.89
CA VAL A 242 6.09 -2.77 -10.78
C VAL A 242 6.70 -1.43 -10.36
N ALA A 243 6.33 -0.35 -11.07
CA ALA A 243 6.82 0.99 -10.77
C ALA A 243 6.37 1.52 -9.38
N GLN A 244 5.30 0.95 -8.80
CA GLN A 244 4.71 1.39 -7.54
C GLN A 244 5.72 1.45 -6.39
N LEU A 245 6.68 0.52 -6.32
CA LEU A 245 7.63 0.45 -5.21
C LEU A 245 8.67 1.59 -5.23
N THR A 246 8.92 2.18 -6.38
CA THR A 246 9.92 3.25 -6.57
C THR A 246 9.29 4.59 -6.99
N SER A 247 7.96 4.63 -7.09
CA SER A 247 7.18 5.81 -7.45
C SER A 247 6.30 6.27 -6.29
N PRO A 248 5.97 7.57 -6.20
CA PRO A 248 5.13 8.08 -5.13
C PRO A 248 3.70 7.53 -5.21
N VAL A 249 3.08 7.37 -4.04
CA VAL A 249 1.63 7.15 -3.94
C VAL A 249 0.91 8.48 -4.07
N ARG A 250 0.26 8.70 -5.22
CA ARG A 250 -0.47 9.93 -5.54
C ARG A 250 -1.92 9.91 -5.03
N TRP A 251 -2.10 9.69 -3.72
CA TRP A 251 -3.43 9.50 -3.13
C TRP A 251 -4.35 10.72 -3.28
N THR A 252 -3.84 11.95 -3.08
CA THR A 252 -4.60 13.18 -3.33
C THR A 252 -5.18 13.20 -4.76
N ARG A 253 -4.34 12.87 -5.75
CA ARG A 253 -4.73 12.82 -7.17
C ARG A 253 -5.71 11.69 -7.45
N THR A 254 -5.52 10.50 -6.86
CA THR A 254 -6.47 9.38 -6.94
C THR A 254 -7.85 9.83 -6.48
N MET A 255 -7.95 10.44 -5.29
CA MET A 255 -9.23 10.88 -4.74
C MET A 255 -9.88 11.96 -5.59
N GLN A 256 -9.11 12.94 -6.09
CA GLN A 256 -9.61 13.97 -6.99
C GLN A 256 -10.16 13.39 -8.30
N ASN A 257 -9.46 12.44 -8.92
CA ASN A 257 -9.93 11.84 -10.17
C ASN A 257 -11.15 10.95 -9.96
N MET A 258 -11.21 10.16 -8.88
CA MET A 258 -12.41 9.39 -8.55
C MET A 258 -13.64 10.29 -8.39
N LEU A 259 -13.49 11.45 -7.73
CA LEU A 259 -14.56 12.44 -7.60
C LEU A 259 -14.94 13.06 -8.95
N ALA A 260 -13.94 13.44 -9.76
CA ALA A 260 -14.17 13.99 -11.09
C ALA A 260 -14.90 13.01 -12.02
N ASP A 261 -14.61 11.71 -11.89
CA ASP A 261 -15.23 10.64 -12.65
C ASP A 261 -16.62 10.21 -12.09
N GLY A 262 -17.10 10.86 -11.02
CA GLY A 262 -18.48 10.71 -10.53
C GLY A 262 -18.65 9.78 -9.32
N ALA A 263 -17.60 9.52 -8.54
CA ALA A 263 -17.73 8.91 -7.22
C ALA A 263 -18.65 9.77 -6.32
N LYS A 264 -19.72 9.15 -5.79
CA LYS A 264 -20.68 9.81 -4.88
C LYS A 264 -20.61 9.24 -3.46
N LYS A 265 -20.10 8.02 -3.33
CA LYS A 265 -19.91 7.31 -2.07
C LYS A 265 -18.57 6.60 -2.16
N ILE A 266 -17.74 6.83 -1.16
CA ILE A 266 -16.43 6.20 -1.02
C ILE A 266 -16.46 5.39 0.28
N VAL A 267 -16.22 4.10 0.18
CA VAL A 267 -16.23 3.17 1.32
C VAL A 267 -14.83 2.61 1.49
N GLU A 268 -14.23 2.84 2.65
CA GLU A 268 -13.01 2.14 3.03
C GLU A 268 -13.33 0.70 3.47
N VAL A 269 -12.55 -0.26 2.97
CA VAL A 269 -12.72 -1.68 3.27
C VAL A 269 -11.39 -2.26 3.74
N GLY A 270 -11.20 -2.33 5.05
CA GLY A 270 -10.05 -2.95 5.69
C GLY A 270 -9.78 -2.42 7.07
#